data_AF-A0A7X0G916-F1
#
_entry.id   AF-A0A7X0G916-F1
#
_cell.length_a   1.000
_cell.length_b   1.000
_cell.length_c   1.000
_cell.angle_alpha   90.00
_cell.angle_beta   90.00
_cell.angle_gamma   90.00
#
_symmetry.space_group_name_H-M   'P 1'
#
loop_
_entity.id
_entity.type
_entity.pdbx_description
1 polymer ?
#
loop_
_entity_poly.entity_id
_entity_poly.type
_entity_poly.pdbx_seq_one_letter_code
_entity_poly.pdbx_strand_id
1 'polypeptide(L)'
;MKWLLRITVGLTISFVVTMVVVVASFIMTMFSATEIGIRKVGLFGALFFEPHEQENGSTSLEIGISNGAPIAIIFIGLLVFHVAVASVLERLKLHKKRLQQAG
;
A
#
# COMPACT_ATOMS: atom_id res chain seq x y z
N MET A 1 3.41 -22.92 -15.42
CA MET A 1 4.50 -22.24 -14.67
C MET A 1 4.58 -20.72 -14.89
N LYS A 2 4.63 -20.20 -16.12
CA LYS A 2 4.75 -18.73 -16.37
C LYS A 2 3.63 -17.90 -15.74
N TRP A 3 2.42 -18.44 -15.63
CA TRP A 3 1.28 -17.76 -15.02
C TRP A 3 1.38 -17.68 -13.49
N LEU A 4 1.72 -18.79 -12.82
CA LEU A 4 1.97 -18.83 -11.38
C LEU A 4 3.10 -17.88 -10.97
N LEU A 5 4.19 -17.86 -11.74
CA LEU A 5 5.34 -16.99 -11.46
C LEU A 5 4.98 -15.49 -11.60
N ARG A 6 4.09 -15.14 -12.53
CA ARG A 6 3.60 -13.76 -12.63
C ARG A 6 2.70 -13.38 -11.46
N ILE A 7 1.86 -14.30 -10.99
CA ILE A 7 1.00 -14.03 -9.83
C ILE A 7 1.85 -13.84 -8.59
N THR A 8 2.85 -14.69 -8.34
CA THR A 8 3.72 -14.54 -7.17
C THR A 8 4.53 -13.25 -7.24
N VAL A 9 5.09 -12.89 -8.40
CA VAL A 9 5.79 -11.61 -8.59
C VAL A 9 4.85 -10.42 -8.39
N GLY A 10 3.65 -10.47 -8.97
CA GLY A 10 2.64 -9.41 -8.80
C GLY A 10 2.19 -9.27 -7.35
N LEU A 11 2.05 -10.38 -6.63
CA LEU A 11 1.74 -10.42 -5.20
C LEU A 11 2.85 -9.75 -4.38
N THR A 12 4.12 -10.11 -4.63
CA THR A 12 5.27 -9.51 -3.95
C THR A 12 5.37 -8.02 -4.24
N ILE A 13 5.25 -7.60 -5.51
CA ILE A 13 5.30 -6.18 -5.88
C ILE A 13 4.19 -5.40 -5.18
N SER A 14 2.95 -5.90 -5.24
CA SER A 14 1.81 -5.24 -4.61
C SER A 14 2.00 -5.13 -3.11
N PHE A 15 2.52 -6.18 -2.47
CA PHE A 15 2.81 -6.20 -1.03
C PHE A 15 3.84 -5.14 -0.65
N VAL A 16 4.97 -5.09 -1.37
CA VAL A 16 6.04 -4.10 -1.13
C VAL A 16 5.51 -2.69 -1.32
N VAL A 17 4.76 -2.43 -2.39
CA VAL A 17 4.19 -1.10 -2.65
C VAL A 17 3.18 -0.72 -1.57
N THR A 18 2.31 -1.64 -1.13
CA THR A 18 1.39 -1.38 -0.01
C THR A 18 2.17 -1.04 1.26
N MET A 19 3.24 -1.76 1.59
CA MET A 19 4.07 -1.45 2.76
C MET A 19 4.69 -0.06 2.66
N VAL A 20 5.20 0.34 1.49
CA VAL A 20 5.72 1.70 1.28
C VAL A 20 4.63 2.75 1.53
N VAL A 21 3.41 2.53 1.03
CA VAL A 21 2.27 3.45 1.24
C VAL A 21 1.87 3.52 2.71
N VAL A 22 1.83 2.38 3.41
CA VAL A 22 1.53 2.31 4.84
C VAL A 22 2.58 3.08 5.65
N VAL A 23 3.86 2.84 5.39
CA VAL A 23 4.96 3.54 6.09
C VAL A 23 4.97 5.04 5.79
N ALA A 24 4.78 5.44 4.54
CA ALA A 24 4.70 6.86 4.18
C ALA A 24 3.50 7.55 4.87
N SER A 25 2.35 6.89 4.89
CA SER A 25 1.15 7.41 5.58
C SER A 25 1.36 7.49 7.08
N PHE A 26 2.03 6.50 7.65
CA PHE A 26 2.42 6.48 9.06
C PHE A 26 3.29 7.70 9.42
N ILE A 27 4.36 7.93 8.66
CA ILE A 27 5.26 9.07 8.87
C ILE A 27 4.50 10.39 8.72
N MET A 28 3.65 10.53 7.70
CA MET A 28 2.82 11.73 7.53
C MET A 28 1.86 11.96 8.72
N THR A 29 1.24 10.89 9.24
CA THR A 29 0.30 10.99 10.35
C THR A 29 1.03 11.38 11.64
N MET A 30 2.22 10.83 11.87
CA MET A 30 3.09 11.20 12.99
C MET A 30 3.44 12.69 12.96
N PHE A 31 3.87 13.21 11.81
CA PHE A 31 4.20 14.65 11.69
C PHE A 31 2.97 15.58 11.72
N SER A 32 1.77 15.04 11.54
CA SER A 32 0.51 15.77 11.65
C SER A 32 -0.04 15.79 13.09
N ALA A 33 0.42 14.88 13.95
CA ALA A 33 0.04 14.79 15.36
C ALA A 33 0.85 15.75 16.25
N THR A 34 0.71 17.05 15.97
CA THR A 34 1.42 18.13 16.70
C THR A 34 0.74 18.53 18.01
N GLU A 35 -0.53 18.15 18.19
CA GLU A 35 -1.36 18.51 19.36
C GLU A 35 -1.44 17.33 20.34
N ILE A 36 -1.11 17.57 21.61
CA ILE A 36 -1.19 16.58 22.69
C ILE A 36 -2.66 16.26 22.99
N GLY A 37 -2.98 14.97 23.15
CA GLY A 37 -4.32 14.49 23.48
C GLY A 37 -5.30 14.44 22.30
N ILE A 38 -4.86 14.73 21.07
CA ILE A 38 -5.70 14.64 19.88
C ILE A 38 -5.28 13.45 19.02
N ARG A 39 -6.16 12.45 18.95
CA ARG A 39 -6.00 11.30 18.05
C ARG A 39 -6.03 11.76 16.59
N LYS A 40 -4.89 11.61 15.91
CA LYS A 40 -4.81 11.77 14.45
C LYS A 40 -4.95 10.42 13.77
N VAL A 41 -5.51 10.45 12.57
CA VAL A 41 -5.88 9.26 11.82
C VAL A 41 -5.31 9.36 10.40
N GLY A 42 -4.66 8.29 9.97
CA GLY A 42 -4.00 8.17 8.67
C GLY A 42 -4.55 7.02 7.84
N LEU A 43 -4.20 7.02 6.56
CA LEU A 43 -4.51 5.93 5.63
C LEU A 43 -6.01 5.54 5.67
N PHE A 44 -6.89 6.54 5.49
CA PHE A 44 -8.34 6.35 5.46
C PHE A 44 -8.94 5.69 6.71
N GLY A 45 -8.43 6.01 7.91
CA GLY A 45 -8.95 5.38 9.13
C GLY A 45 -8.20 4.14 9.57
N ALA A 46 -7.20 3.69 8.81
CA ALA A 46 -6.49 2.46 9.12
C ALA A 46 -5.47 2.63 10.24
N LEU A 47 -4.74 3.75 10.23
CA LEU A 47 -3.68 4.05 11.18
C LEU A 47 -4.16 5.13 12.14
N PHE A 48 -3.74 5.06 13.39
CA PHE A 48 -3.93 6.15 14.33
C PHE A 48 -2.65 6.47 15.09
N PHE A 49 -2.63 7.70 15.58
CA PHE A 49 -1.51 8.29 16.31
C PHE A 49 -2.06 9.18 17.41
N GLU A 50 -1.75 8.87 18.66
CA GLU A 50 -2.28 9.59 19.82
C GLU A 50 -1.15 9.92 20.81
N PRO A 51 -0.69 11.17 20.87
CA PRO A 51 0.28 11.62 21.85
C PRO A 51 -0.42 11.89 23.20
N HIS A 52 0.08 11.28 24.27
CA HIS A 52 -0.39 11.50 25.63
C HIS A 52 0.72 12.11 26.49
N GLU A 53 0.35 13.00 27.42
CA GLU A 53 1.26 13.45 28.47
C GLU A 53 1.32 12.41 29.59
N GLN A 54 2.53 12.06 30.01
CA GLN A 54 2.76 11.26 31.21
C GLN A 54 3.01 12.16 32.42
N GLU A 55 2.72 11.62 33.61
CA GLU A 55 2.85 12.33 34.90
C GLU A 55 4.28 12.84 35.19
N ASN A 56 5.29 12.30 34.51
CA ASN A 56 6.69 12.71 34.61
C ASN A 56 7.08 13.85 33.65
N GLY A 57 6.12 14.45 32.94
CA GLY A 57 6.37 15.50 31.95
C GLY A 57 6.91 15.00 30.61
N SER A 58 6.98 13.68 30.39
CA SER A 58 7.32 13.10 29.09
C SER A 58 6.07 12.85 28.23
N THR A 59 6.23 12.85 26.91
CA THR A 59 5.15 12.49 25.98
C THR A 59 5.22 11.00 25.66
N SER A 60 4.18 10.23 26.00
CA SER A 60 3.98 8.89 25.44
C SER A 60 3.24 8.98 24.11
N LEU A 61 3.37 7.94 23.31
CA LEU A 61 2.80 7.88 21.98
C LEU A 61 2.11 6.54 21.78
N GLU A 62 0.79 6.57 21.65
CA GLU A 62 0.02 5.40 21.26
C GLU A 62 -0.10 5.34 19.74
N ILE A 63 0.29 4.20 19.19
CA ILE A 63 0.28 3.93 17.76
C ILE A 63 -0.42 2.61 17.55
N GLY A 64 -1.30 2.54 16.54
CA GLY A 64 -1.83 1.26 16.13
C GLY A 64 -2.60 1.28 14.83
N ILE A 65 -3.14 0.10 14.52
CA ILE A 65 -4.07 -0.11 13.42
C ILE A 65 -5.47 -0.13 13.99
N SER A 66 -6.28 0.88 13.67
CA SER A 66 -7.69 0.95 14.05
C SER A 66 -8.59 0.16 13.10
N ASN A 67 -8.23 0.09 11.82
CA ASN A 67 -8.99 -0.63 10.81
C ASN A 67 -8.08 -1.21 9.73
N GLY A 68 -8.01 -2.54 9.61
CA GLY A 68 -7.21 -3.19 8.56
C GLY A 68 -7.81 -3.10 7.15
N ALA A 69 -9.09 -2.74 7.01
CA ALA A 69 -9.79 -2.80 5.73
C ALA A 69 -9.19 -1.88 4.64
N PRO A 70 -8.83 -0.61 4.90
CA PRO A 70 -8.22 0.24 3.88
C PRO A 70 -6.89 -0.31 3.35
N ILE A 71 -6.07 -0.92 4.22
CA ILE A 71 -4.80 -1.55 3.83
C ILE A 71 -5.07 -2.72 2.86
N ALA A 72 -6.04 -3.58 3.21
CA ALA A 72 -6.43 -4.70 2.38
C ALA A 72 -6.99 -4.24 1.01
N ILE A 73 -7.82 -3.19 0.99
CA ILE A 73 -8.38 -2.62 -0.24
C ILE A 73 -7.27 -2.09 -1.16
N ILE A 74 -6.29 -1.35 -0.61
CA ILE A 74 -5.15 -0.83 -1.38
C ILE A 74 -4.34 -2.00 -1.96
N PHE A 75 -4.04 -3.01 -1.15
CA PHE A 75 -3.30 -4.19 -1.58
C PHE A 75 -4.00 -4.94 -2.71
N ILE A 76 -5.30 -5.23 -2.54
CA ILE A 76 -6.10 -5.92 -3.56
C ILE A 76 -6.20 -5.06 -4.83
N GLY A 77 -6.41 -3.75 -4.70
CA GLY A 77 -6.46 -2.82 -5.82
C GLY A 77 -5.17 -2.83 -6.64
N LEU A 78 -4.01 -2.78 -5.97
CA LEU A 78 -2.70 -2.86 -6.62
C LEU A 78 -2.47 -4.21 -7.31
N LEU A 79 -2.88 -5.31 -6.67
CA LEU A 79 -2.76 -6.65 -7.24
C LEU A 79 -3.60 -6.79 -8.51
N VAL A 80 -4.88 -6.38 -8.46
CA VAL A 80 -5.79 -6.40 -9.61
C VAL A 80 -5.25 -5.52 -10.73
N PHE A 81 -4.78 -4.32 -10.40
CA PHE A 81 -4.16 -3.41 -11.37
C PHE A 81 -2.94 -4.05 -12.04
N HIS A 82 -2.04 -4.66 -11.27
CA HIS A 82 -0.87 -5.34 -11.80
C HIS A 82 -1.24 -6.47 -12.76
N VAL A 83 -2.21 -7.31 -12.40
CA VAL A 83 -2.70 -8.40 -13.25
C VAL A 83 -3.33 -7.87 -14.53
N ALA A 84 -4.11 -6.79 -14.46
CA ALA A 84 -4.71 -6.15 -15.63
C ALA A 84 -3.64 -5.62 -16.60
N VAL A 85 -2.66 -4.86 -16.08
CA VAL A 85 -1.55 -4.32 -16.88
C VAL A 85 -0.72 -5.43 -17.51
N ALA A 86 -0.37 -6.47 -16.75
CA ALA A 86 0.39 -7.61 -17.26
C ALA A 86 -0.36 -8.34 -18.40
N SER A 87 -1.69 -8.47 -18.28
CA SER A 87 -2.55 -9.09 -19.29
C SER A 87 -2.59 -8.28 -20.58
N VAL A 88 -2.72 -6.95 -20.48
CA VAL A 88 -2.71 -6.04 -21.64
C VAL A 88 -1.35 -6.05 -22.33
N LEU A 89 -0.25 -5.99 -21.57
CA LEU A 89 1.10 -6.03 -22.10
C LEU A 89 1.39 -7.33 -22.87
N GLU A 90 0.87 -8.46 -22.40
CA GLU A 90 1.02 -9.73 -23.12
C GLU A 90 0.29 -9.71 -24.47
N ARG A 91 -0.95 -9.20 -24.50
CA ARG A 91 -1.71 -9.05 -25.75
C ARG A 91 -0.98 -8.16 -26.75
N LEU A 92 -0.43 -7.04 -26.27
CA LEU A 92 0.36 -6.12 -27.10
C LEU A 92 1.64 -6.78 -27.65
N LYS A 93 2.37 -7.53 -26.82
CA LYS A 93 3.58 -8.25 -27.25
C LYS A 93 3.26 -9.31 -28.31
N LEU A 94 2.14 -10.02 -28.15
CA LEU A 94 1.69 -11.01 -29.15
C LEU A 94 1.26 -10.35 -30.46
N HIS A 95 0.58 -9.20 -30.39
CA HIS A 95 0.21 -8.44 -31.59
C HIS A 95 1.45 -7.93 -32.33
N LYS A 96 2.41 -7.34 -31.61
CA LYS A 96 3.69 -6.88 -32.17
C LYS A 96 4.44 -8.01 -32.88
N LYS A 97 4.54 -9.20 -32.26
CA LYS A 97 5.21 -10.35 -32.88
C LYS A 97 4.55 -10.79 -34.19
N ARG A 98 3.21 -10.79 -34.24
CA ARG A 98 2.47 -11.12 -35.47
C ARG A 98 2.77 -10.14 -36.60
N LEU A 99 2.81 -8.85 -36.30
CA LEU A 99 3.15 -7.82 -37.30
C LEU A 99 4.59 -7.98 -37.82
N GLN A 100 5.53 -8.33 -36.94
CA GLN A 100 6.94 -8.54 -37.32
C GLN A 100 7.19 -9.82 -38.12
N GLN A 101 6.27 -10.79 -38.10
CA GLN A 101 6.37 -12.03 -38.87
C GLN A 101 5.62 -11.96 -40.21
N ALA A 102 4.80 -10.92 -40.41
CA ALA A 102 3.96 -10.73 -41.59
C ALA A 102 4.54 -9.72 -42.60
N GLY A 103 5.70 -9.12 -42.31
CA GLY A 103 6.47 -8.28 -43.22
C GLY A 103 7.86 -8.85 -43.42
#